data_AF-A0A939ZNA7-F1
#
_entry.id   AF-A0A939ZNA7-F1
#
_cell.length_a   1.000
_cell.length_b   1.000
_cell.length_c   1.000
_cell.angle_alpha   90.00
_cell.angle_beta   90.00
_cell.angle_gamma   90.00
#
_symmetry.space_group_name_H-M   'P 1'
#
loop_
_entity.id
_entity.type
_entity.pdbx_description
1 polymer ?
#
loop_
_entity_poly.entity_id
_entity_poly.type
_entity_poly.pdbx_seq_one_letter_code
_entity_poly.pdbx_strand_id
1 'polypeptide(L)'
;PQLVEMARAEAGFEGRINTDDPRFTAPANMLEEIKAALDFDASDAQVVSCIYHSLADRYAEVMEQLRGFAPFPIDWLHIIGGGSANVLLNQWTADALGIPVIAGPAEATAIGNVLMQAKAAGLVKDRWEMRKLVAQSFDVIVFEPHA
;
A
#
# COMPACT_ATOMS: atom_id res chain seq x y z
N PRO A 1 -2.70 -12.19 8.90
CA PRO A 1 -2.61 -12.85 10.22
C PRO A 1 -1.25 -13.52 10.48
N GLN A 2 -0.76 -14.45 9.66
CA GLN A 2 0.55 -15.07 9.89
C GLN A 2 1.72 -14.24 9.33
N LEU A 3 1.65 -13.83 8.05
CA LEU A 3 2.70 -13.03 7.42
C LEU A 3 2.95 -11.70 8.13
N VAL A 4 1.88 -11.07 8.63
CA VAL A 4 1.97 -9.83 9.42
C VAL A 4 2.73 -10.06 10.72
N GLU A 5 2.49 -11.16 11.42
CA GLU A 5 3.23 -11.49 12.64
C GLU A 5 4.69 -11.83 12.35
N MET A 6 4.96 -12.50 11.23
CA MET A 6 6.32 -12.78 10.77
C MET A 6 7.12 -11.50 10.49
N ALA A 7 6.54 -10.57 9.72
CA ALA A 7 7.16 -9.27 9.48
C ALA A 7 7.36 -8.46 10.79
N ARG A 8 6.35 -8.47 11.68
CA ARG A 8 6.42 -7.77 12.96
C ARG A 8 7.52 -8.33 13.86
N ALA A 9 7.69 -9.66 13.91
CA ALA A 9 8.74 -10.31 14.70
C ALA A 9 10.15 -9.91 14.22
N GLU A 10 10.30 -9.66 12.92
CA GLU A 10 11.54 -9.24 12.28
C GLU A 10 11.51 -7.75 11.87
N ALA A 11 10.80 -6.90 12.61
CA ALA A 11 10.61 -5.49 12.23
C ALA A 11 11.93 -4.71 12.15
N GLY A 12 12.94 -5.10 12.93
CA GLY A 12 14.29 -4.50 12.90
C GLY A 12 15.21 -5.06 11.81
N PHE A 13 14.71 -5.93 10.92
CA PHE A 13 15.52 -6.52 9.87
C PHE A 13 15.86 -5.47 8.78
N GLU A 14 17.16 -5.28 8.53
CA GLU A 14 17.68 -4.21 7.66
C GLU A 14 17.71 -4.57 6.16
N GLY A 15 17.51 -5.83 5.78
CA GLY A 15 17.57 -6.23 4.38
C GLY A 15 16.52 -5.50 3.53
N ARG A 16 16.95 -5.04 2.35
CA ARG A 16 16.13 -4.35 1.36
C ARG A 16 16.40 -4.90 -0.04
N ILE A 17 15.37 -4.91 -0.87
CA ILE A 17 15.46 -5.25 -2.28
C ILE A 17 14.85 -4.12 -3.11
N ASN A 18 15.33 -3.95 -4.34
CA ASN A 18 14.65 -3.09 -5.30
C ASN A 18 13.41 -3.82 -5.84
N THR A 19 12.21 -3.43 -5.40
CA THR A 19 10.95 -4.07 -5.81
C THR A 19 10.65 -3.94 -7.30
N ASP A 20 11.26 -2.97 -7.98
CA ASP A 20 11.10 -2.74 -9.43
C ASP A 20 12.15 -3.51 -10.25
N ASP A 21 13.05 -4.27 -9.63
CA ASP A 21 14.04 -5.08 -10.35
C ASP A 21 13.29 -6.11 -11.25
N PRO A 22 13.58 -6.14 -12.57
CA PRO A 22 12.92 -7.05 -13.50
C PRO A 22 12.95 -8.52 -13.10
N ARG A 23 13.90 -8.97 -12.26
CA ARG A 23 13.95 -10.34 -11.73
C ARG A 23 12.66 -10.77 -11.01
N PHE A 24 11.92 -9.80 -10.43
CA PHE A 24 10.68 -10.05 -9.71
C PHE A 24 9.45 -10.09 -10.64
N THR A 25 9.64 -9.94 -11.95
CA THR A 25 8.56 -10.05 -12.94
C THR A 25 8.27 -11.52 -13.24
N ALA A 26 7.41 -12.12 -12.42
CA ALA A 26 6.99 -13.53 -12.54
C ALA A 26 8.14 -14.56 -12.60
N PRO A 27 9.08 -14.56 -11.62
CA PRO A 27 10.09 -15.60 -11.49
C PRO A 27 9.45 -16.97 -11.25
N ALA A 28 10.20 -18.03 -11.53
CA ALA A 28 9.75 -19.41 -11.27
C ALA A 28 9.42 -19.65 -9.78
N ASN A 29 10.16 -18.99 -8.88
CA ASN A 29 9.87 -19.00 -7.45
C ASN A 29 10.24 -17.64 -6.83
N MET A 30 9.23 -16.88 -6.39
CA MET A 30 9.41 -15.56 -5.79
C MET A 30 10.24 -15.59 -4.50
N LEU A 31 10.07 -16.62 -3.67
CA LEU A 31 10.75 -16.72 -2.38
C LEU A 31 12.25 -16.92 -2.59
N GLU A 32 12.64 -17.85 -3.46
CA GLU A 32 14.04 -18.11 -3.79
C GLU A 32 14.70 -16.89 -4.46
N GLU A 33 13.98 -16.18 -5.33
CA GLU A 33 14.51 -14.99 -5.98
C GLU A 33 14.78 -13.86 -4.98
N ILE A 34 13.90 -13.67 -3.98
CA ILE A 34 14.11 -12.67 -2.93
C ILE A 34 15.28 -13.06 -2.03
N LYS A 35 15.39 -14.33 -1.63
CA LYS A 35 16.54 -14.82 -0.85
C LYS A 35 17.85 -14.62 -1.61
N ALA A 36 17.87 -14.91 -2.90
CA ALA A 36 19.02 -14.68 -3.78
C ALA A 36 19.37 -13.18 -3.90
N ALA A 37 18.37 -12.30 -3.95
CA ALA A 37 18.59 -10.85 -4.02
C ALA A 37 19.12 -10.25 -2.69
N LEU A 38 18.83 -10.88 -1.56
CA LEU A 38 19.30 -10.46 -0.24
C LEU A 38 20.75 -10.87 0.06
N ASP A 39 21.31 -11.83 -0.69
CA ASP A 39 22.68 -12.33 -0.52
C ASP A 39 22.99 -12.96 0.85
N PHE A 40 21.99 -13.52 1.53
CA PHE A 40 22.16 -14.37 2.73
C PHE A 40 20.98 -15.32 2.92
N ASP A 41 21.15 -16.35 3.76
CA ASP A 41 20.12 -17.36 4.04
C ASP A 41 19.03 -16.80 4.97
N ALA A 42 18.12 -16.03 4.39
CA ALA A 42 17.03 -15.36 5.11
C ALA A 42 15.94 -16.35 5.54
N SER A 43 15.50 -16.24 6.79
CA SER A 43 14.29 -16.91 7.26
C SER A 43 13.07 -16.37 6.52
N ASP A 44 11.98 -17.14 6.46
CA ASP A 44 10.75 -16.68 5.82
C ASP A 44 10.21 -15.40 6.50
N ALA A 45 10.44 -15.22 7.81
CA ALA A 45 10.04 -14.01 8.51
C ALA A 45 10.87 -12.78 8.10
N GLN A 46 12.18 -12.96 7.90
CA GLN A 46 13.07 -11.92 7.39
C GLN A 46 12.72 -11.56 5.94
N VAL A 47 12.37 -12.55 5.11
CA VAL A 47 11.88 -12.30 3.75
C VAL A 47 10.61 -11.45 3.77
N VAL A 48 9.62 -11.79 4.60
CA VAL A 48 8.36 -11.02 4.65
C VAL A 48 8.61 -9.61 5.19
N SER A 49 9.45 -9.44 6.21
CA SER A 49 9.86 -8.12 6.71
C SER A 49 10.55 -7.29 5.63
N CYS A 50 11.51 -7.89 4.91
CA CYS A 50 12.18 -7.27 3.76
C CYS A 50 11.19 -6.78 2.71
N ILE A 51 10.20 -7.60 2.32
CA ILE A 51 9.18 -7.23 1.34
C ILE A 51 8.42 -5.98 1.81
N TYR A 52 7.97 -5.96 3.07
CA TYR A 52 7.12 -4.88 3.58
C TYR A 52 7.91 -3.58 3.67
N HIS A 53 9.12 -3.63 4.20
CA HIS A 53 10.01 -2.47 4.25
C HIS A 53 10.36 -1.96 2.85
N SER A 54 10.74 -2.84 1.94
CA SER A 54 11.12 -2.44 0.58
C SER A 54 9.95 -1.80 -0.18
N LEU A 55 8.72 -2.27 0.04
CA LEU A 55 7.52 -1.64 -0.52
C LEU A 55 7.24 -0.27 0.11
N ALA A 56 7.36 -0.14 1.42
CA ALA A 56 7.17 1.15 2.11
C ALA A 56 8.21 2.19 1.67
N ASP A 57 9.49 1.79 1.59
CA ASP A 57 10.57 2.62 1.08
C ASP A 57 10.29 3.05 -0.37
N ARG A 58 9.84 2.10 -1.21
CA ARG A 58 9.49 2.42 -2.60
C ARG A 58 8.31 3.38 -2.70
N TYR A 59 7.29 3.24 -1.86
CA TYR A 59 6.18 4.19 -1.79
C TYR A 59 6.66 5.58 -1.36
N ALA A 60 7.60 5.68 -0.42
CA ALA A 60 8.17 6.95 0.01
C ALA A 60 8.94 7.62 -1.16
N GLU A 61 9.79 6.87 -1.87
CA GLU A 61 10.52 7.38 -3.03
C GLU A 61 9.58 7.90 -4.13
N VAL A 62 8.53 7.14 -4.46
CA VAL A 62 7.55 7.56 -5.47
C VAL A 62 6.75 8.77 -4.98
N MET A 63 6.41 8.83 -3.69
CA MET A 63 5.73 9.98 -3.09
C MET A 63 6.58 11.25 -3.18
N GLU A 64 7.88 11.18 -2.92
CA GLU A 64 8.80 12.32 -3.08
C GLU A 64 8.85 12.81 -4.53
N GLN A 65 8.91 11.88 -5.49
CA GLN A 65 8.84 12.22 -6.92
C GLN A 65 7.53 12.94 -7.26
N LEU A 66 6.39 12.40 -6.81
CA LEU A 66 5.07 13.01 -7.03
C LEU A 66 4.99 14.42 -6.42
N ARG A 67 5.53 14.62 -5.21
CA ARG A 67 5.62 15.94 -4.57
C ARG A 67 6.50 16.92 -5.35
N GLY A 68 7.53 16.44 -6.04
CA GLY A 68 8.37 17.25 -6.92
C GLY A 68 7.65 17.78 -8.17
N PHE A 69 6.60 17.09 -8.64
CA PHE A 69 5.84 17.49 -9.83
C PHE A 69 4.49 18.14 -9.52
N ALA A 70 3.91 17.88 -8.35
CA ALA A 70 2.59 18.37 -7.99
C ALA A 70 2.60 19.88 -7.72
N PRO A 71 1.67 20.67 -8.29
CA PRO A 71 1.55 22.09 -7.99
C PRO A 71 0.83 22.37 -6.65
N PHE A 72 0.62 21.34 -5.84
CA PHE A 72 -0.10 21.37 -4.56
C PHE A 72 0.55 20.38 -3.57
N PRO A 73 0.39 20.61 -2.26
CA PRO A 73 0.88 19.66 -1.26
C PRO A 73 0.11 18.33 -1.33
N ILE A 74 0.84 17.23 -1.12
CA ILE A 74 0.25 15.89 -0.99
C ILE A 74 0.33 15.50 0.48
N ASP A 75 -0.80 15.67 1.17
CA ASP A 75 -0.93 15.54 2.62
C ASP A 75 -1.48 14.18 3.08
N TRP A 76 -2.06 13.38 2.17
CA TRP A 76 -2.70 12.10 2.49
C TRP A 76 -2.43 11.07 1.39
N LEU A 77 -2.25 9.81 1.78
CA LEU A 77 -2.28 8.67 0.86
C LEU A 77 -3.54 7.84 1.11
N HIS A 78 -4.31 7.55 0.05
CA HIS A 78 -5.45 6.63 0.12
C HIS A 78 -5.05 5.28 -0.49
N ILE A 79 -4.97 4.23 0.33
CA ILE A 79 -4.75 2.85 -0.13
C ILE A 79 -6.12 2.17 -0.25
N ILE A 80 -6.47 1.76 -1.46
CA ILE A 80 -7.73 1.07 -1.79
C ILE A 80 -7.45 -0.34 -2.30
N GLY A 81 -8.49 -1.15 -2.51
CA GLY A 81 -8.31 -2.50 -3.03
C GLY A 81 -7.92 -3.51 -1.94
N GLY A 82 -7.66 -4.76 -2.33
CA GLY A 82 -7.27 -5.82 -1.38
C GLY A 82 -6.03 -5.49 -0.54
N GLY A 83 -5.11 -4.67 -1.07
CA GLY A 83 -3.93 -4.20 -0.34
C GLY A 83 -4.26 -3.37 0.90
N SER A 84 -5.40 -2.68 0.92
CA SER A 84 -5.85 -1.87 2.06
C SER A 84 -6.06 -2.70 3.34
N ALA A 85 -6.26 -4.02 3.24
CA ALA A 85 -6.42 -4.89 4.39
C ALA A 85 -5.08 -5.17 5.13
N ASN A 86 -3.93 -4.81 4.57
CA ASN A 86 -2.64 -5.05 5.20
C ASN A 86 -2.26 -3.94 6.20
N VAL A 87 -2.79 -4.06 7.41
CA VAL A 87 -2.62 -3.10 8.51
C VAL A 87 -1.15 -2.75 8.78
N LEU A 88 -0.25 -3.74 8.79
CA LEU A 88 1.16 -3.49 9.11
C LEU A 88 1.87 -2.72 8.00
N LEU A 89 1.67 -3.13 6.74
CA LEU A 89 2.24 -2.41 5.60
C LEU A 89 1.69 -0.99 5.50
N ASN A 90 0.39 -0.79 5.75
CA ASN A 90 -0.20 0.55 5.77
C ASN A 90 0.42 1.45 6.85
N GLN A 91 0.67 0.91 8.05
CA GLN A 91 1.35 1.65 9.10
C GLN A 91 2.79 2.01 8.73
N TRP A 92 3.58 1.03 8.26
CA TRP A 92 4.96 1.29 7.84
C TRP A 92 5.03 2.24 6.64
N THR A 93 4.02 2.21 5.77
CA THR A 93 3.86 3.19 4.69
C THR A 93 3.61 4.59 5.27
N ALA A 94 2.69 4.75 6.24
CA ALA A 94 2.47 6.04 6.88
C ALA A 94 3.77 6.58 7.51
N ASP A 95 4.47 5.73 8.27
CA ASP A 95 5.74 6.03 8.92
C ASP A 95 6.80 6.47 7.88
N ALA A 96 6.97 5.72 6.80
CA ALA A 96 7.94 6.01 5.73
C ALA A 96 7.60 7.30 4.96
N LEU A 97 6.33 7.59 4.74
CA LEU A 97 5.88 8.77 3.98
C LEU A 97 5.84 10.06 4.83
N GLY A 98 5.78 9.92 6.15
CA GLY A 98 5.59 11.03 7.09
C GLY A 98 4.24 11.74 6.95
N ILE A 99 3.24 11.07 6.36
CA ILE A 99 1.87 11.59 6.21
C ILE A 99 0.85 10.49 6.50
N PRO A 100 -0.39 10.85 6.86
CA PRO A 100 -1.38 9.85 7.18
C PRO A 100 -1.81 9.01 5.96
N VAL A 101 -2.08 7.73 6.22
CA VAL A 101 -2.61 6.78 5.24
C VAL A 101 -4.06 6.44 5.59
N ILE A 102 -4.97 6.59 4.64
CA ILE A 102 -6.35 6.10 4.74
C ILE A 102 -6.48 4.78 3.97
N ALA A 103 -6.81 3.70 4.67
CA ALA A 103 -6.99 2.38 4.07
C ALA A 103 -8.47 2.04 3.93
N GLY A 104 -8.88 1.73 2.69
CA GLY A 104 -10.21 1.26 2.33
C GLY A 104 -10.91 2.17 1.31
N PRO A 105 -11.98 1.68 0.64
CA PRO A 105 -12.54 0.34 0.79
C PRO A 105 -11.77 -0.73 0.00
N ALA A 106 -11.85 -1.99 0.46
CA ALA A 106 -11.20 -3.12 -0.19
C ALA A 106 -11.75 -3.41 -1.60
N GLU A 107 -13.04 -3.18 -1.83
CA GLU A 107 -13.72 -3.46 -3.10
C GLU A 107 -13.83 -2.22 -4.00
N ALA A 108 -12.84 -1.32 -3.96
CA ALA A 108 -12.91 -0.04 -4.65
C ALA A 108 -13.17 -0.13 -6.16
N THR A 109 -12.67 -1.17 -6.84
CA THR A 109 -12.95 -1.42 -8.26
C THR A 109 -14.44 -1.68 -8.51
N ALA A 110 -15.06 -2.55 -7.71
CA ALA A 110 -16.48 -2.87 -7.83
C ALA A 110 -17.36 -1.66 -7.48
N ILE A 111 -17.01 -0.95 -6.41
CA ILE A 111 -17.71 0.27 -5.96
C ILE A 111 -17.66 1.35 -7.05
N GLY A 112 -16.49 1.59 -7.64
CA GLY A 112 -16.32 2.54 -8.74
C GLY A 112 -17.16 2.17 -9.96
N ASN A 113 -17.22 0.88 -10.30
CA ASN A 113 -18.05 0.38 -11.39
C ASN A 113 -19.54 0.67 -11.15
N VAL A 114 -20.07 0.32 -9.98
CA VAL A 114 -21.47 0.57 -9.62
C VAL A 114 -21.80 2.07 -9.63
N LEU A 115 -20.91 2.91 -9.10
CA LEU A 115 -21.12 4.37 -9.07
C LEU A 115 -21.14 4.99 -10.47
N MET A 116 -20.30 4.50 -11.38
CA MET A 116 -20.34 4.93 -12.77
C MET A 116 -21.66 4.56 -13.45
N GLN A 117 -22.21 3.37 -13.18
CA GLN A 117 -23.54 2.98 -13.65
C GLN A 117 -24.65 3.85 -13.02
N ALA A 118 -24.56 4.13 -11.72
CA ALA A 118 -25.51 5.01 -11.03
C ALA A 118 -25.51 6.44 -11.61
N LYS A 119 -24.34 6.97 -11.96
CA LYS A 119 -24.24 8.25 -12.68
C LYS A 119 -24.87 8.20 -14.07
N ALA A 120 -24.63 7.15 -14.83
CA ALA A 120 -25.27 6.98 -16.14
C ALA A 120 -26.80 6.91 -16.03
N ALA A 121 -27.32 6.36 -14.93
CA ALA A 121 -28.75 6.33 -14.60
C ALA A 121 -29.29 7.64 -13.99
N GLY A 122 -28.46 8.67 -13.83
CA GLY A 122 -28.85 9.97 -13.24
C GLY A 122 -29.07 9.96 -11.73
N LEU A 123 -28.63 8.91 -11.02
CA LEU A 123 -28.77 8.78 -9.57
C LEU A 123 -27.68 9.50 -8.78
N VAL A 124 -26.54 9.78 -9.43
CA VAL A 124 -25.40 10.49 -8.86
C VAL A 124 -24.91 11.53 -9.86
N LYS A 125 -24.72 12.76 -9.40
CA LYS A 125 -24.38 13.93 -10.22
C LYS A 125 -22.95 13.88 -10.75
N ASP A 126 -21.98 13.76 -9.85
CA ASP A 126 -20.57 13.91 -10.18
C ASP A 126 -19.64 13.07 -9.28
N ARG A 127 -18.34 13.14 -9.58
CA ARG A 127 -17.32 12.37 -8.84
C ARG A 127 -17.21 12.76 -7.37
N TRP A 128 -17.60 13.98 -7.00
CA TRP A 128 -17.49 14.45 -5.62
C TRP A 128 -18.61 13.86 -4.79
N GLU A 129 -19.83 13.83 -5.34
CA GLU A 129 -20.94 13.11 -4.73
C GLU A 129 -20.66 11.61 -4.62
N MET A 130 -20.07 10.99 -5.66
CA MET A 130 -19.61 9.60 -5.58
C MET A 130 -18.65 9.36 -4.41
N ARG A 131 -17.58 10.18 -4.29
CA ARG A 131 -16.60 10.04 -3.20
C ARG A 131 -17.23 10.26 -1.83
N LYS A 132 -18.18 11.20 -1.71
CA LYS A 132 -18.94 11.43 -0.48
C LYS A 132 -19.78 10.21 -0.11
N LEU A 133 -20.48 9.62 -1.09
CA LEU A 133 -21.24 8.39 -0.88
C LEU A 133 -20.33 7.24 -0.40
N VAL A 134 -19.16 7.07 -1.02
CA VAL A 134 -18.18 6.07 -0.57
C VAL A 134 -17.77 6.31 0.89
N ALA A 135 -17.37 7.54 1.23
CA ALA A 135 -16.94 7.89 2.58
C ALA A 135 -18.04 7.73 3.64
N GLN A 136 -19.32 7.78 3.25
CA GLN A 136 -20.47 7.57 4.14
C GLN A 136 -20.92 6.11 4.22
N SER A 137 -20.50 5.26 3.28
CA SER A 137 -21.03 3.90 3.13
C SER A 137 -20.06 2.81 3.59
N PHE A 138 -18.77 3.12 3.74
CA PHE A 138 -17.74 2.14 4.05
C PHE A 138 -16.84 2.65 5.15
N ASP A 139 -16.48 1.75 6.05
CA ASP A 139 -15.46 2.02 7.07
C ASP A 139 -14.08 2.13 6.42
N VAL A 140 -13.30 3.06 6.94
CA VAL A 140 -11.89 3.24 6.60
C VAL A 140 -11.07 3.30 7.88
N ILE A 141 -9.80 2.92 7.78
CA ILE A 141 -8.85 3.01 8.89
C ILE A 141 -7.83 4.08 8.54
N VAL A 142 -7.59 5.01 9.47
CA VAL A 142 -6.55 6.02 9.35
C VAL A 142 -5.32 5.55 10.13
N PHE A 143 -4.18 5.54 9.47
CA PHE A 143 -2.86 5.27 10.03
C PHE A 143 -2.09 6.58 10.10
N GLU A 144 -1.84 7.06 11.30
CA GLU A 144 -1.01 8.23 11.54
C GLU A 144 0.46 7.81 11.55
N PRO A 145 1.38 8.62 10.99
CA PRO A 145 2.82 8.34 11.07
C PRO A 145 3.29 8.36 12.52
N HIS A 146 4.08 7.36 12.91
CA HIS A 146 4.81 7.38 14.17
C HIS A 146 6.11 8.19 14.02
N ALA A 147 6.39 9.05 15.00
CA ALA A 147 7.59 9.89 15.06
C ALA A 147 8.82 9.13 15.57
#